data_AF-A0A7W1ZY19-F1
#
_entry.id   AF-A0A7W1ZY19-F1
#
_cell.length_a   1.000
_cell.length_b   1.000
_cell.length_c   1.000
_cell.angle_alpha   90.00
_cell.angle_beta   90.00
_cell.angle_gamma   90.00
#
_symmetry.space_group_name_H-M   'P 1'
#
loop_
_entity.id
_entity.type
_entity.pdbx_description
1 polymer ?
#
loop_
_entity_poly.entity_id
_entity_poly.type
_entity_poly.pdbx_seq_one_letter_code
_entity_poly.pdbx_strand_id
1 'polypeptide(L)'
;WWNGEVEKIPPFINRTVFLLSGALIPVWRQIKNVKDAAFKIVRTTTDEGVRLVGLQVPKTCVKEIVRLFDCAWQREETSSEIFQNVLYGKESLELVENIRLKSSKVFGDFYVEIVPGRAEHPKKFRAAGLTSITQNSRERFLLPRDEQAAAQLLQKLLSQFPPAAGTDFIKQVAGETHAEPSDTAPVQTTRAELAPIDVREWLIEPEAEELARISFWDSLISE
;
A
#
# COMPACT_ATOMS: atom_id res chain seq x y z
N TRP A 1 35.25 -24.69 -8.01
CA TRP A 1 33.80 -24.92 -8.01
C TRP A 1 33.10 -24.00 -7.00
N TRP A 2 33.31 -24.15 -5.68
CA TRP A 2 32.73 -23.27 -4.65
C TRP A 2 32.99 -21.76 -4.88
N ASN A 3 34.24 -21.35 -5.13
CA ASN A 3 34.58 -19.94 -5.38
C ASN A 3 33.85 -19.36 -6.61
N GLY A 4 33.66 -20.17 -7.66
CA GLY A 4 32.92 -19.75 -8.85
C GLY A 4 31.40 -19.67 -8.65
N GLU A 5 30.88 -20.30 -7.59
CA GLU A 5 29.46 -20.18 -7.22
C GLU A 5 29.23 -18.98 -6.30
N VAL A 6 30.19 -18.66 -5.43
CA VAL A 6 30.19 -17.44 -4.61
C VAL A 6 30.26 -16.19 -5.48
N GLU A 7 31.05 -16.19 -6.56
CA GLU A 7 31.13 -15.08 -7.52
C GLU A 7 29.81 -14.78 -8.27
N LYS A 8 28.87 -15.74 -8.31
CA LYS A 8 27.54 -15.56 -8.94
C LYS A 8 26.52 -14.92 -8.01
N ILE A 9 26.79 -14.85 -6.71
CA ILE A 9 25.84 -14.29 -5.74
C ILE A 9 25.97 -12.76 -5.77
N PRO A 10 24.89 -12.02 -6.06
CA PRO A 10 24.91 -10.56 -6.03
C PRO A 10 25.35 -10.06 -4.65
N PRO A 11 26.12 -8.96 -4.57
CA PRO A 11 26.58 -8.41 -3.28
C PRO A 11 25.42 -7.95 -2.39
N PHE A 12 24.27 -7.61 -2.98
CA PHE A 12 23.08 -7.15 -2.27
C PHE A 12 21.83 -7.82 -2.82
N ILE A 13 20.85 -8.04 -1.93
CA ILE A 13 19.51 -8.50 -2.28
C ILE A 13 18.53 -7.45 -1.79
N ASN A 14 17.83 -6.81 -2.71
CA ASN A 14 16.80 -5.83 -2.39
C ASN A 14 15.52 -6.57 -1.96
N ARG A 15 14.95 -6.15 -0.83
CA ARG A 15 13.66 -6.67 -0.33
C ARG A 15 12.82 -5.52 0.17
N THR A 16 11.66 -5.33 -0.46
CA THR A 16 10.67 -4.38 0.04
C THR A 16 9.99 -4.92 1.29
N VAL A 17 10.04 -4.15 2.36
CA VAL A 17 9.32 -4.45 3.61
C VAL A 17 8.36 -3.30 3.94
N PHE A 18 7.16 -3.63 4.39
CA PHE A 18 6.20 -2.62 4.86
C PHE A 18 6.25 -2.56 6.38
N LEU A 19 6.51 -1.37 6.90
CA LEU A 19 6.68 -1.12 8.33
C LEU A 19 5.70 -0.04 8.78
N LEU A 20 4.90 -0.35 9.80
CA LEU A 20 4.09 0.63 10.51
C LEU A 20 4.84 1.03 11.79
N SER A 21 5.36 2.25 11.83
CA SER A 21 6.13 2.79 12.97
C SER A 21 5.40 3.96 13.65
N GLY A 22 5.87 4.35 14.83
CA GLY A 22 5.29 5.44 15.62
C GLY A 22 4.52 4.96 16.85
N ALA A 23 3.53 5.74 17.30
CA ALA A 23 2.72 5.40 18.46
C ALA A 23 1.70 4.29 18.11
N LEU A 24 2.12 3.03 18.22
CA LEU A 24 1.29 1.87 17.87
C LEU A 24 0.26 1.50 18.95
N ILE A 25 0.57 1.71 20.23
CA ILE A 25 -0.32 1.31 21.34
C ILE A 25 -1.72 1.96 21.23
N PRO A 26 -1.85 3.28 20.96
CA PRO A 26 -3.16 3.93 20.83
C PRO A 26 -4.02 3.34 19.70
N VAL A 27 -3.38 2.95 18.60
CA VAL A 27 -4.05 2.47 17.38
C VAL A 27 -4.12 0.94 17.29
N TRP A 28 -3.52 0.23 18.24
CA TRP A 28 -3.42 -1.24 18.25
C TRP A 28 -4.79 -1.93 18.15
N ARG A 29 -5.81 -1.34 18.78
CA ARG A 29 -7.18 -1.86 18.75
C ARG A 29 -7.77 -1.90 17.34
N GLN A 30 -7.39 -0.97 16.46
CA GLN A 30 -7.84 -0.92 15.07
C GLN A 30 -7.05 -1.93 14.23
N ILE A 31 -5.74 -1.99 14.43
CA ILE A 31 -4.82 -2.83 13.64
C ILE A 31 -5.04 -4.33 13.87
N LYS A 32 -5.26 -4.75 15.12
CA LYS A 32 -5.40 -6.18 15.48
C LYS A 32 -6.61 -6.88 14.84
N ASN A 33 -7.59 -6.12 14.33
CA ASN A 33 -8.81 -6.66 13.73
C ASN A 33 -8.66 -6.94 12.24
N VAL A 34 -7.54 -6.52 11.63
CA VAL A 34 -7.21 -6.82 10.22
C VAL A 34 -6.97 -8.32 10.09
N LYS A 35 -7.75 -8.98 9.22
CA LYS A 35 -7.67 -10.43 9.03
C LYS A 35 -6.38 -10.81 8.30
N ASP A 36 -5.90 -12.03 8.55
CA ASP A 36 -4.70 -12.61 7.94
C ASP A 36 -3.39 -11.82 8.16
N ALA A 37 -3.40 -10.89 9.11
CA ALA A 37 -2.24 -10.06 9.39
C ALA A 37 -1.31 -10.73 10.41
N ALA A 38 -0.34 -11.50 9.88
CA ALA A 38 0.77 -12.02 10.66
C ALA A 38 1.76 -10.89 11.00
N PHE A 39 1.38 -10.04 11.94
CA PHE A 39 2.19 -8.91 12.39
C PHE A 39 3.44 -9.37 13.15
N LYS A 40 4.60 -8.79 12.82
CA LYS A 40 5.85 -9.03 13.54
C LYS A 40 6.46 -7.73 13.98
N ILE A 41 6.89 -7.63 15.24
CA ILE A 41 7.64 -6.45 15.69
C ILE A 41 9.07 -6.61 15.17
N VAL A 42 9.53 -5.63 14.40
CA VAL A 42 10.87 -5.63 13.83
C VAL A 42 11.58 -4.33 14.16
N ARG A 43 12.91 -4.42 14.24
CA ARG A 43 13.81 -3.28 14.31
C ARG A 43 14.65 -3.27 13.04
N THR A 44 14.67 -2.16 12.33
CA THR A 44 15.53 -1.96 11.16
C THR A 44 16.39 -0.72 11.35
N THR A 45 17.51 -0.64 10.64
CA THR A 45 18.39 0.52 10.62
C THR A 45 18.54 0.95 9.18
N THR A 46 18.30 2.22 8.90
CA THR A 46 18.54 2.79 7.57
C THR A 46 20.04 2.91 7.33
N ASP A 47 20.44 3.03 6.07
CA ASP A 47 21.79 3.39 5.64
C ASP A 47 22.29 4.70 6.29
N GLU A 48 21.40 5.66 6.52
CA GLU A 48 21.67 6.90 7.27
C GLU A 48 21.88 6.69 8.79
N GLY A 49 21.75 5.46 9.30
CA GLY A 49 21.93 5.12 10.71
C GLY A 49 20.69 5.38 11.60
N VAL A 50 19.55 5.73 11.00
CA VAL A 50 18.29 5.91 11.72
C VAL A 50 17.72 4.55 12.12
N ARG A 51 17.48 4.36 13.41
CA ARG A 51 16.90 3.12 13.95
C ARG A 51 15.39 3.25 14.01
N LEU A 52 14.70 2.37 13.29
CA LEU A 52 13.25 2.30 13.26
C LEU A 52 12.78 1.05 14.00
N VAL A 53 11.77 1.21 14.85
CA VAL A 53 11.02 0.11 15.46
C VAL A 53 9.60 0.22 14.98
N GLY A 54 9.04 -0.89 14.54
CA GLY A 54 7.67 -0.90 14.06
C GLY A 54 7.12 -2.30 13.87
N LEU A 55 5.88 -2.33 13.42
CA LEU A 55 5.15 -3.53 13.08
C LEU A 55 5.35 -3.82 11.59
N GLN A 56 5.98 -4.94 11.27
CA GLN A 56 6.06 -5.44 9.91
C GLN A 56 4.67 -5.90 9.47
N VAL A 57 4.20 -5.36 8.36
CA VAL A 57 2.89 -5.63 7.78
C VAL A 57 3.05 -6.47 6.51
N PRO A 58 2.26 -7.54 6.31
CA PRO A 58 2.20 -8.24 5.04
C PRO A 58 1.68 -7.31 3.92
N LYS A 59 2.29 -7.36 2.73
CA LYS A 59 1.88 -6.52 1.58
C LYS A 59 0.38 -6.55 1.29
N THR A 60 -0.26 -7.71 1.48
CA THR A 60 -1.69 -7.93 1.27
C THR A 60 -2.58 -7.09 2.18
N CYS A 61 -2.12 -6.78 3.41
CA CYS A 61 -2.88 -6.07 4.43
C CYS A 61 -2.63 -4.55 4.44
N VAL A 62 -1.62 -4.07 3.71
CA VAL A 62 -1.19 -2.66 3.73
C VAL A 62 -2.35 -1.72 3.40
N LYS A 63 -3.16 -2.04 2.39
CA LYS A 63 -4.28 -1.17 1.98
C LYS A 63 -5.40 -1.11 3.00
N GLU A 64 -5.70 -2.25 3.63
CA GLU A 64 -6.70 -2.29 4.69
C GLU A 64 -6.25 -1.43 5.87
N ILE A 65 -4.97 -1.52 6.25
CA ILE A 65 -4.38 -0.69 7.31
C ILE A 65 -4.38 0.78 6.94
N VAL A 66 -3.97 1.13 5.72
CA VAL A 66 -3.97 2.51 5.25
C VAL A 66 -5.39 3.09 5.25
N ARG A 67 -6.38 2.30 4.82
CA ARG A 67 -7.80 2.65 4.89
C ARG A 67 -8.31 2.82 6.32
N LEU A 68 -7.84 2.04 7.29
CA LEU A 68 -8.24 2.18 8.70
C LEU A 68 -7.87 3.55 9.30
N PHE A 69 -6.83 4.18 8.76
CA PHE A 69 -6.33 5.46 9.25
C PHE A 69 -6.75 6.65 8.39
N ASP A 70 -7.70 6.46 7.47
CA ASP A 70 -8.10 7.45 6.46
C ASP A 70 -6.90 8.09 5.75
N CYS A 71 -5.79 7.35 5.68
CA CYS A 71 -4.60 7.75 4.97
C CYS A 71 -4.79 7.37 3.50
N ALA A 72 -4.32 8.21 2.58
CA ALA A 72 -4.22 7.82 1.19
C ALA A 72 -3.00 6.90 1.04
N TRP A 73 -3.18 5.71 0.46
CA TRP A 73 -2.04 4.90 0.04
C TRP A 73 -1.40 5.56 -1.18
N GLN A 74 -0.45 6.46 -0.98
CA GLN A 74 0.26 7.10 -2.08
C GLN A 74 1.33 6.15 -2.62
N ARG A 75 0.91 5.14 -3.37
CA ARG A 75 1.83 4.46 -4.28
C ARG A 75 1.67 5.11 -5.64
N GLU A 76 2.78 5.64 -6.11
CA GLU A 76 2.93 6.04 -7.50
C GLU A 76 2.95 4.77 -8.33
N GLU A 77 1.90 4.55 -9.12
CA GLU A 77 1.86 3.45 -10.07
C GLU A 77 1.66 4.00 -11.48
N THR A 78 2.44 3.45 -12.39
CA THR A 78 2.29 3.68 -13.82
C THR A 78 1.08 2.91 -14.37
N SER A 79 0.54 3.32 -15.51
CA SER A 79 -0.55 2.59 -16.18
C SER A 79 -0.20 1.12 -16.45
N SER A 80 1.05 0.81 -16.77
CA SER A 80 1.51 -0.58 -17.00
C SER A 80 1.49 -1.39 -15.70
N GLU A 81 1.97 -0.82 -14.60
CA GLU A 81 1.94 -1.49 -13.28
C GLU A 81 0.51 -1.72 -12.81
N ILE A 82 -0.37 -0.72 -12.94
CA ILE A 82 -1.80 -0.87 -12.60
C ILE A 82 -2.43 -1.99 -13.43
N PHE A 83 -2.16 -2.02 -14.74
CA PHE A 83 -2.67 -3.08 -15.62
C PHE A 83 -2.21 -4.47 -15.17
N GLN A 84 -0.91 -4.65 -14.88
CA GLN A 84 -0.38 -5.93 -14.42
C GLN A 84 -0.94 -6.32 -13.04
N ASN A 85 -0.97 -5.40 -12.09
CA ASN A 85 -1.48 -5.63 -10.74
C ASN A 85 -2.93 -6.11 -10.77
N VAL A 86 -3.76 -5.47 -11.61
CA VAL A 86 -5.15 -5.87 -11.78
C VAL A 86 -5.26 -7.20 -12.53
N LEU A 87 -4.52 -7.39 -13.63
CA LEU A 87 -4.60 -8.61 -14.44
C LEU A 87 -4.28 -9.88 -13.64
N TYR A 88 -3.20 -9.85 -12.86
CA TYR A 88 -2.76 -10.97 -12.02
C TYR A 88 -3.60 -11.16 -10.75
N GLY A 89 -4.74 -10.46 -10.63
CA GLY A 89 -5.67 -10.60 -9.52
C GLY A 89 -5.09 -10.19 -8.17
N LYS A 90 -3.97 -9.45 -8.17
CA LYS A 90 -3.37 -8.92 -6.94
C LYS A 90 -4.23 -7.82 -6.35
N GLU A 91 -5.05 -7.15 -7.17
CA GLU A 91 -5.81 -5.97 -6.78
C GLU A 91 -7.01 -5.69 -7.70
N SER A 92 -8.10 -5.16 -7.13
CA SER A 92 -9.11 -4.41 -7.88
C SER A 92 -8.98 -2.92 -7.55
N LEU A 93 -8.88 -2.07 -8.57
CA LEU A 93 -8.73 -0.62 -8.39
C LEU A 93 -10.07 0.09 -8.59
N GLU A 94 -10.38 1.04 -7.73
CA GLU A 94 -11.56 1.91 -7.85
C GLU A 94 -11.13 3.31 -8.30
N LEU A 95 -11.76 3.79 -9.36
CA LEU A 95 -11.60 5.13 -9.91
C LEU A 95 -12.77 6.01 -9.47
N VAL A 96 -12.63 7.32 -9.67
CA VAL A 96 -13.73 8.27 -9.45
C VAL A 96 -15.00 7.86 -10.20
N GLU A 97 -16.14 8.38 -9.76
CA GLU A 97 -17.46 8.03 -10.31
C GLU A 97 -17.83 6.53 -10.14
N ASN A 98 -17.22 5.84 -9.17
CA ASN A 98 -17.45 4.42 -8.85
C ASN A 98 -17.15 3.49 -10.03
N ILE A 99 -16.16 3.83 -10.86
CA ILE A 99 -15.67 2.96 -11.93
C ILE A 99 -14.68 1.96 -11.33
N ARG A 100 -14.77 0.68 -11.70
CA ARG A 100 -13.92 -0.36 -11.12
C ARG A 100 -13.11 -1.09 -12.18
N LEU A 101 -11.81 -1.26 -11.94
CA LEU A 101 -10.93 -2.16 -12.68
C LEU A 101 -10.82 -3.49 -11.94
N LYS A 102 -11.06 -4.61 -12.63
CA LYS A 102 -10.94 -5.95 -12.05
C LYS A 102 -10.43 -6.98 -13.06
N SER A 103 -9.77 -8.02 -12.58
CA SER A 103 -9.49 -9.21 -13.40
C SER A 103 -10.78 -10.00 -13.63
N SER A 104 -11.03 -10.36 -14.88
CA SER A 104 -12.22 -11.07 -15.31
C SER A 104 -11.90 -12.11 -16.36
N LYS A 105 -12.47 -13.30 -16.22
CA LYS A 105 -12.33 -14.37 -17.19
C LYS A 105 -13.33 -14.20 -18.34
N VAL A 106 -12.82 -14.21 -19.57
CA VAL A 106 -13.60 -14.06 -20.81
C VAL A 106 -13.07 -15.10 -21.80
N PHE A 107 -13.96 -15.96 -22.30
CA PHE A 107 -13.61 -17.06 -23.22
C PHE A 107 -12.43 -17.96 -22.80
N GLY A 108 -12.17 -18.11 -21.50
CA GLY A 108 -11.08 -18.96 -21.00
C GLY A 108 -9.83 -18.19 -20.56
N ASP A 109 -9.67 -16.95 -21.01
CA ASP A 109 -8.52 -16.10 -20.73
C ASP A 109 -8.86 -14.99 -19.71
N PHE A 110 -7.84 -14.48 -19.00
CA PHE A 110 -7.98 -13.37 -18.07
C PHE A 110 -7.78 -12.03 -18.79
N TYR A 111 -8.68 -11.09 -18.52
CA TYR A 111 -8.64 -9.72 -19.02
C TYR A 111 -8.87 -8.73 -17.88
N VAL A 112 -8.34 -7.52 -18.03
CA VAL A 112 -8.75 -6.40 -17.17
C VAL A 112 -10.06 -5.83 -17.69
N GLU A 113 -11.11 -5.94 -16.88
CA GLU A 113 -12.45 -5.41 -17.15
C GLU A 113 -12.66 -4.07 -16.44
N ILE A 114 -13.21 -3.11 -17.19
CA ILE A 114 -13.64 -1.80 -16.68
C ILE A 114 -15.15 -1.86 -16.45
N VAL A 115 -15.56 -1.79 -15.20
CA VAL A 115 -16.96 -1.82 -14.80
C VAL A 115 -17.49 -0.39 -14.67
N PRO A 116 -18.52 0.00 -15.44
CA PRO A 116 -19.09 1.33 -15.33
C PRO A 116 -19.86 1.51 -14.01
N GLY A 117 -19.63 2.62 -13.31
CA GLY A 117 -20.45 3.04 -12.16
C GLY A 117 -21.78 3.72 -12.52
N ARG A 118 -21.92 4.29 -13.72
CA ARG A 118 -23.14 4.99 -14.19
C ARG A 118 -23.46 4.64 -15.65
N ALA A 119 -24.71 4.88 -16.06
CA ALA A 119 -25.21 4.56 -17.41
C ALA A 119 -24.56 5.38 -18.54
N GLU A 120 -23.92 6.50 -18.24
CA GLU A 120 -23.26 7.37 -19.22
C GLU A 120 -21.84 6.93 -19.57
N HIS A 121 -21.18 6.19 -18.67
CA HIS A 121 -19.77 5.78 -18.85
C HIS A 121 -19.53 4.92 -20.09
N PRO A 122 -20.42 3.97 -20.48
CA PRO A 122 -20.28 3.22 -21.73
C PRO A 122 -20.07 4.08 -22.99
N LYS A 123 -20.67 5.28 -23.05
CA LYS A 123 -20.44 6.22 -24.17
C LYS A 123 -19.03 6.82 -24.11
N LYS A 124 -18.60 7.25 -22.91
CA LYS A 124 -17.26 7.80 -22.67
C LYS A 124 -16.16 6.75 -22.95
N PHE A 125 -16.38 5.50 -22.55
CA PHE A 125 -15.44 4.39 -22.79
C PHE A 125 -15.23 4.11 -24.28
N ARG A 126 -16.32 4.10 -25.06
CA ARG A 126 -16.22 3.96 -26.53
C ARG A 126 -15.51 5.14 -27.18
N ALA A 127 -15.79 6.37 -26.72
CA ALA A 127 -15.07 7.56 -27.18
C ALA A 127 -13.57 7.51 -26.84
N ALA A 128 -13.19 6.87 -25.74
CA ALA A 128 -11.80 6.63 -25.36
C ALA A 128 -11.10 5.51 -26.16
N GLY A 129 -11.84 4.76 -26.98
CA GLY A 129 -11.32 3.66 -27.81
C GLY A 129 -11.32 2.28 -27.12
N LEU A 130 -12.08 2.10 -26.04
CA LEU A 130 -12.21 0.82 -25.37
C LEU A 130 -13.06 -0.17 -26.18
N THR A 131 -12.62 -1.42 -26.21
CA THR A 131 -13.37 -2.51 -26.85
C THR A 131 -14.44 -3.02 -25.91
N SER A 132 -15.66 -3.18 -26.42
CA SER A 132 -16.74 -3.84 -25.70
C SER A 132 -17.13 -5.18 -26.33
N ILE A 133 -17.58 -6.09 -25.47
CA ILE A 133 -18.21 -7.35 -25.87
C ILE A 133 -19.58 -7.46 -25.21
N THR A 134 -20.49 -8.21 -25.83
CA THR A 134 -21.78 -8.53 -25.23
C THR A 134 -21.77 -9.98 -24.76
N GLN A 135 -22.01 -10.21 -23.47
CA GLN A 135 -22.11 -11.54 -22.87
C GLN A 135 -23.31 -11.58 -21.92
N ASN A 136 -24.19 -12.57 -22.07
CA ASN A 136 -25.42 -12.72 -21.27
C ASN A 136 -26.26 -11.43 -21.19
N SER A 137 -26.47 -10.77 -22.35
CA SER A 137 -27.20 -9.49 -22.45
C SER A 137 -26.57 -8.32 -21.68
N ARG A 138 -25.31 -8.46 -21.24
CA ARG A 138 -24.54 -7.41 -20.57
C ARG A 138 -23.34 -7.01 -21.42
N GLU A 139 -23.19 -5.70 -21.63
CA GLU A 139 -21.99 -5.13 -22.24
C GLU A 139 -20.84 -5.11 -21.22
N ARG A 140 -19.67 -5.59 -21.64
CA ARG A 140 -18.45 -5.64 -20.83
C ARG A 140 -17.34 -4.90 -21.58
N PHE A 141 -16.61 -4.04 -20.88
CA PHE A 141 -15.50 -3.27 -21.44
C PHE A 141 -14.19 -3.90 -21.01
N LEU A 142 -13.37 -4.29 -21.98
CA LEU A 142 -12.13 -5.02 -21.75
C LEU A 142 -10.95 -4.24 -22.31
N LEU A 143 -9.84 -4.24 -21.58
CA LEU A 143 -8.57 -3.81 -22.14
C LEU A 143 -7.99 -4.90 -23.07
N PRO A 144 -7.27 -4.51 -24.14
CA PRO A 144 -6.50 -5.45 -24.95
C PRO A 144 -5.54 -6.29 -24.12
N ARG A 145 -5.16 -7.47 -24.64
CA ARG A 145 -4.14 -8.32 -24.01
C ARG A 145 -2.73 -7.80 -24.25
N ASP A 146 -2.53 -7.06 -25.35
CA ASP A 146 -1.26 -6.39 -25.61
C ASP A 146 -1.02 -5.31 -24.55
N GLU A 147 0.04 -5.48 -23.77
CA GLU A 147 0.35 -4.67 -22.60
C GLU A 147 0.57 -3.20 -22.97
N GLN A 148 1.23 -2.94 -24.10
CA GLN A 148 1.50 -1.57 -24.56
C GLN A 148 0.21 -0.85 -24.97
N ALA A 149 -0.63 -1.48 -25.80
CA ALA A 149 -1.93 -0.93 -26.16
C ALA A 149 -2.85 -0.76 -24.94
N ALA A 150 -2.84 -1.73 -24.02
CA ALA A 150 -3.62 -1.67 -22.79
C ALA A 150 -3.19 -0.51 -21.88
N ALA A 151 -1.88 -0.34 -21.67
CA ALA A 151 -1.32 0.75 -20.87
C ALA A 151 -1.68 2.12 -21.45
N GLN A 152 -1.61 2.30 -22.78
CA GLN A 152 -2.00 3.57 -23.43
C GLN A 152 -3.49 3.89 -23.26
N LEU A 153 -4.38 2.90 -23.43
CA LEU A 153 -5.81 3.08 -23.22
C LEU A 153 -6.12 3.37 -21.75
N LEU A 154 -5.47 2.66 -20.84
CA LEU A 154 -5.60 2.86 -19.40
C LEU A 154 -5.10 4.24 -18.98
N GLN A 155 -3.99 4.72 -19.54
CA GLN A 155 -3.48 6.07 -19.32
C GLN A 155 -4.50 7.15 -19.75
N LYS A 156 -5.14 6.98 -20.91
CA LYS A 156 -6.22 7.88 -21.37
C LYS A 156 -7.42 7.85 -20.43
N LEU A 157 -7.77 6.68 -19.92
CA LEU A 157 -8.87 6.51 -18.97
C LEU A 157 -8.54 7.17 -17.62
N LEU A 158 -7.36 6.92 -17.05
CA LEU A 158 -6.91 7.47 -15.77
C LEU A 158 -6.74 8.99 -15.82
N SER A 159 -6.42 9.54 -16.99
CA SER A 159 -6.40 11.00 -17.20
C SER A 159 -7.79 11.63 -17.12
N GLN A 160 -8.86 10.89 -17.42
CA GLN A 160 -10.25 11.35 -17.33
C GLN A 160 -10.89 10.99 -16.00
N PHE A 161 -10.52 9.83 -15.45
CA PHE A 161 -11.05 9.25 -14.21
C PHE A 161 -9.88 8.86 -13.32
N PRO A 162 -9.37 9.77 -12.48
CA PRO A 162 -8.31 9.44 -11.55
C PRO A 162 -8.74 8.33 -10.56
N PRO A 163 -7.79 7.64 -9.92
CA PRO A 163 -8.06 6.72 -8.81
C PRO A 163 -8.87 7.41 -7.70
N ALA A 164 -9.86 6.73 -7.12
CA ALA A 164 -10.78 7.33 -6.15
C ALA A 164 -10.12 7.61 -4.79
N ALA A 165 -9.20 6.75 -4.34
CA ALA A 165 -8.40 6.97 -3.14
C ALA A 165 -7.20 6.03 -3.10
N GLY A 166 -6.06 6.56 -2.66
CA GLY A 166 -4.90 5.75 -2.30
C GLY A 166 -4.25 5.02 -3.47
N THR A 167 -4.07 5.64 -4.61
CA THR A 167 -2.94 5.35 -5.50
C THR A 167 -2.76 6.57 -6.40
N ASP A 168 -1.54 7.09 -6.45
CA ASP A 168 -1.23 8.28 -7.21
C ASP A 168 -0.84 7.83 -8.61
N PHE A 169 -1.63 8.24 -9.60
CA PHE A 169 -1.37 7.87 -10.99
C PHE A 169 -0.26 8.73 -11.58
N ILE A 170 0.82 8.10 -12.03
CA ILE A 170 1.86 8.76 -12.81
C ILE A 170 1.68 8.47 -14.29
N LYS A 171 1.65 9.55 -15.08
CA LYS A 171 1.60 9.47 -16.53
C LYS A 171 2.90 8.86 -17.07
N GLN A 172 2.83 7.67 -17.67
CA GLN A 172 3.96 7.11 -18.42
C GLN A 172 4.41 8.08 -19.54
N VAL A 173 5.68 8.48 -19.50
CA VAL A 173 6.33 9.24 -20.57
C VAL A 173 6.95 8.24 -21.56
N ALA A 174 6.66 8.40 -22.84
CA ALA A 174 7.18 7.51 -23.89
C ALA A 174 8.71 7.66 -24.00
N GLY A 175 9.46 6.69 -23.49
CA GLY A 175 10.92 6.67 -23.58
C GLY A 175 11.66 5.86 -22.52
N GLU A 176 11.01 5.50 -21.40
CA GLU A 176 11.68 4.75 -20.34
C GLU A 176 11.61 3.24 -20.61
N THR A 177 12.68 2.73 -21.23
CA THR A 177 13.05 1.32 -21.18
C THR A 177 13.20 0.92 -19.72
N HIS A 178 12.56 -0.18 -19.30
CA HIS A 178 12.62 -0.79 -17.95
C HIS A 178 13.55 -0.04 -16.98
N ALA A 179 13.06 1.06 -16.41
CA ALA A 179 13.66 1.59 -15.21
C ALA A 179 13.38 0.54 -14.14
N GLU A 180 14.43 0.07 -13.47
CA GLU A 180 14.29 -0.62 -12.20
C GLU A 180 13.28 0.15 -11.34
N PRO A 181 12.49 -0.54 -10.49
CA PRO A 181 11.57 0.15 -9.60
C PRO A 181 12.39 1.16 -8.79
N SER A 182 12.32 2.42 -9.20
CA SER A 182 12.94 3.54 -8.50
C SER A 182 12.21 3.60 -7.17
N ASP A 183 12.89 3.07 -6.15
CA ASP A 183 12.44 2.90 -4.78
C ASP A 183 12.37 4.25 -4.04
N THR A 184 12.03 5.32 -4.75
CA THR A 184 11.71 6.61 -4.17
C THR A 184 10.20 6.72 -4.09
N ALA A 185 9.54 5.78 -3.40
CA ALA A 185 8.27 6.12 -2.79
C ALA A 185 8.58 7.29 -1.84
N PRO A 186 7.97 8.47 -1.98
CA PRO A 186 8.22 9.54 -1.05
C PRO A 186 7.82 9.02 0.33
N VAL A 187 8.80 8.91 1.24
CA VAL A 187 8.51 8.84 2.67
C VAL A 187 7.88 10.19 3.00
N GLN A 188 6.56 10.29 2.81
CA GLN A 188 5.76 11.41 3.27
C GLN A 188 5.74 11.33 4.79
N THR A 189 6.83 11.78 5.40
CA THR A 189 6.80 12.18 6.80
C THR A 189 5.87 13.38 6.84
N THR A 190 4.61 13.19 7.23
CA THR A 190 3.78 14.32 7.65
C THR A 190 4.37 14.81 8.97
N ARG A 191 5.50 15.52 8.89
CA ARG A 191 6.09 16.26 9.98
C ARG A 191 5.22 17.49 10.16
N ALA A 192 4.08 17.33 10.82
CA ALA A 192 3.69 18.39 11.73
C ALA A 192 4.82 18.44 12.76
N GLU A 193 5.64 19.47 12.69
CA GLU A 193 6.68 19.73 13.66
C GLU A 193 5.98 20.01 15.00
N LEU A 194 5.68 18.94 15.73
CA LEU A 194 5.16 19.03 17.08
C LEU A 194 6.30 19.58 17.93
N ALA A 195 6.00 20.63 18.70
CA ALA A 195 6.95 21.19 19.65
C ALA A 195 7.51 20.05 20.54
N PRO A 196 8.79 20.11 20.95
CA PRO A 196 9.38 19.11 21.83
C PRO A 196 8.48 18.90 23.05
N ILE A 197 7.96 17.70 23.21
CA ILE A 197 7.15 17.34 24.38
C ILE A 197 8.11 17.24 25.56
N ASP A 198 7.99 18.15 26.53
CA ASP A 198 8.70 18.01 27.80
C ASP A 198 8.01 16.93 28.63
N VAL A 199 8.62 15.75 28.65
CA VAL A 199 8.14 14.57 29.40
C VAL A 199 8.03 14.82 30.91
N ARG A 200 8.62 15.91 31.42
CA ARG A 200 8.52 16.31 32.82
C ARG A 200 7.14 16.85 33.20
N GLU A 201 6.38 17.37 32.25
CA GLU A 201 4.99 17.82 32.50
C GLU A 201 3.99 16.67 32.57
N TRP A 202 4.35 15.49 32.05
CA TRP A 202 3.53 14.28 32.05
C TRP A 202 3.85 13.34 33.20
N LEU A 203 4.91 13.63 33.96
CA LEU A 203 5.27 12.88 35.16
C LEU A 203 4.39 13.35 36.32
N ILE A 204 3.25 12.69 36.50
CA ILE A 204 2.48 12.82 37.74
C ILE A 204 3.26 12.03 38.80
N GLU A 205 3.98 12.73 39.66
CA GLU A 205 4.60 12.10 40.84
C GLU A 205 3.47 11.54 41.72
N PRO A 206 3.49 10.24 42.05
CA PRO A 206 2.47 9.66 42.92
C PRO A 206 2.53 10.31 44.30
N GLU A 207 1.38 10.50 44.95
CA GLU A 207 1.33 11.05 46.30
C GLU A 207 2.19 10.21 47.26
N ALA A 208 2.89 10.87 48.18
CA ALA A 208 3.83 10.23 49.11
C ALA A 208 3.19 9.09 49.93
N GLU A 209 1.86 9.14 50.12
CA GLU A 209 1.07 8.12 50.79
C GLU A 209 0.95 6.82 49.98
N GLU A 210 0.95 6.89 48.64
CA GLU A 210 0.97 5.70 47.78
C GLU A 210 2.35 5.04 47.74
N LEU A 211 3.42 5.83 47.77
CA LEU A 211 4.80 5.30 47.85
C LEU A 211 5.04 4.54 49.16
N ALA A 212 4.45 4.99 50.27
CA ALA A 212 4.54 4.32 51.57
C ALA A 212 3.83 2.96 51.63
N ARG A 213 2.86 2.70 50.73
CA ARG A 213 2.18 1.39 50.62
C ARG A 213 3.04 0.34 49.94
N ILE A 214 3.96 0.77 49.08
CA ILE A 214 4.82 -0.12 48.29
C ILE A 214 6.03 -0.57 49.13
N SER A 215 6.54 0.28 50.02
CA SER A 215 7.65 -0.04 50.93
C SER A 215 7.29 -1.01 52.08
N PHE A 216 6.00 -1.36 52.25
CA PHE A 216 5.58 -2.36 53.23
C PHE A 216 5.97 -3.80 52.84
N TRP A 217 6.31 -4.05 51.57
CA TRP A 217 6.71 -5.38 51.10
C TRP A 217 8.20 -5.70 51.30
N ASP A 218 9.06 -4.71 51.49
CA ASP A 218 10.50 -4.93 51.71
C ASP A 218 10.82 -5.49 53.10
N SER A 219 9.90 -5.37 54.07
CA SER A 219 10.07 -5.92 55.43
C SER A 219 9.62 -7.37 55.60
N LEU A 220 9.00 -7.99 54.58
CA LEU A 220 8.47 -9.36 54.64
C LEU A 220 9.39 -10.42 53.98
N ILE A 221 10.53 -10.00 53.42
CA ILE A 221 11.50 -10.90 52.74
C ILE A 221 12.79 -11.08 53.57
N SER A 222 12.86 -10.51 54.78
CA SER A 222 14.01 -10.66 55.68
C SER A 222 13.63 -11.27 57.03
N GLU A 223 13.18 -12.53 57.03
CA GLU A 223 13.33 -13.50 58.12
C GLU A 223 13.64 -14.89 57.55
#